data_AF-A0A4R9JCC0-F1
#
_entry.id   AF-A0A4R9JCC0-F1
#
_cell.length_a   1.000
_cell.length_b   1.000
_cell.length_c   1.000
_cell.angle_alpha   90.00
_cell.angle_beta   90.00
_cell.angle_gamma   90.00
#
_symmetry.space_group_name_H-M   'P 1'
#
loop_
_entity.id
_entity.type
_entity.pdbx_description
1 polymer ?
#
loop_
_entity_poly.entity_id
_entity_poly.type
_entity_poly.pdbx_seq_one_letter_code
_entity_poly.pdbx_strand_id
1 'polypeptide(L)'
;MQTVITQNQMKSVSNKLGDIDIERFSISSFNAFRRNRFTWYLRYVADFKSRWPMEGAWRGNAIESAVMRSLMDPVKESLTMEKLVGDAINVYQREVVSHLLHVFPKGLENFSDEKIEKIMMAMDKTQFPQVLKTIVDVLYKLNMDEDLPEYVFPESEDYSKYLKKVEKQYSLIESAVPYAVEYFKSIPGTPNYQTRLLYHGFKLGLPVIGFTDFEYTEFGIDLKTSGSIPKKWEDVSLDYKCQAAFYSVHQKKPWKIVYVGKLNQDQIKENLITKLHHEGLSSKEIMVRYKEITGSGTTEPTVSKILDVTSKPDWEPHKPLKEFLLPESETAELNEINRFTGLSILQCLKSSRRDNLLDDMKYFCIGDLDHIFLDKDQSREIAKVWGFKVPTTEEE
;
A
#
# COMPACT_ATOMS: atom_id res chain seq x y z
N MET A 1 1.06 -16.99 34.68
CA MET A 1 2.44 -16.69 35.10
C MET A 1 3.07 -15.77 34.08
N GLN A 2 3.28 -14.49 34.40
CA GLN A 2 4.02 -13.57 33.53
C GLN A 2 5.51 -13.86 33.69
N THR A 3 6.14 -14.44 32.68
CA THR A 3 7.59 -14.69 32.67
C THR A 3 8.32 -13.35 32.57
N VAL A 4 8.84 -12.85 33.69
CA VAL A 4 9.67 -11.64 33.72
C VAL A 4 11.03 -11.99 33.12
N ILE A 5 11.42 -11.24 32.08
CA ILE A 5 12.66 -11.46 31.32
C ILE A 5 13.86 -11.03 32.17
N THR A 6 14.86 -11.90 32.32
CA THR A 6 16.07 -11.57 33.10
C THR A 6 17.04 -10.68 32.31
N GLN A 7 17.86 -9.88 33.00
CA GLN A 7 18.86 -8.99 32.37
C GLN A 7 19.87 -9.75 31.49
N ASN A 8 20.26 -10.97 31.87
CA ASN A 8 21.17 -11.81 31.08
C ASN A 8 20.54 -12.29 29.77
N GLN A 9 19.25 -12.62 29.79
CA GLN A 9 18.50 -12.94 28.58
C GLN A 9 18.38 -11.72 27.65
N MET A 10 18.21 -10.50 28.19
CA MET A 10 18.19 -9.29 27.37
C MET A 10 19.54 -8.99 26.71
N LYS A 11 20.67 -9.23 27.39
CA LYS A 11 22.01 -9.09 26.79
C LYS A 11 22.25 -10.08 25.64
N SER A 12 21.88 -11.35 25.82
CA SER A 12 22.00 -12.37 24.76
C SER A 12 21.15 -12.04 23.54
N VAL A 13 19.94 -11.50 23.76
CA VAL A 13 19.05 -11.09 22.68
C VAL A 13 19.56 -9.83 21.99
N SER A 14 20.06 -8.85 22.73
CA SER A 14 20.69 -7.65 22.17
C SER A 14 21.86 -7.99 21.26
N ASN A 15 22.67 -8.99 21.62
CA ASN A 15 23.77 -9.45 20.78
C ASN A 15 23.25 -10.12 19.50
N LYS A 16 22.26 -11.00 19.59
CA LYS A 16 21.65 -11.65 18.41
C LYS A 16 20.97 -10.64 17.48
N LEU A 17 20.28 -9.65 18.04
CA LEU A 17 19.66 -8.55 17.31
C LEU A 17 20.72 -7.74 16.57
N GLY A 18 21.87 -7.48 17.22
CA GLY A 18 23.04 -6.90 16.55
C GLY A 18 23.65 -7.81 15.48
N ASP A 19 23.65 -9.13 15.67
CA ASP A 19 24.16 -10.09 14.68
C ASP A 19 23.27 -10.16 13.40
N ILE A 20 22.04 -9.64 13.44
CA ILE A 20 21.12 -9.51 12.28
C ILE A 20 20.71 -8.05 12.01
N ASP A 21 21.49 -7.07 12.50
CA ASP A 21 21.30 -5.64 12.28
C ASP A 21 19.89 -5.08 12.63
N ILE A 22 19.18 -5.71 13.57
CA ILE A 22 17.91 -5.19 14.11
C ILE A 22 18.19 -4.29 15.31
N GLU A 23 18.26 -2.98 15.07
CA GLU A 23 18.41 -1.98 16.13
C GLU A 23 17.06 -1.48 16.69
N ARG A 24 15.96 -1.76 15.99
CA ARG A 24 14.60 -1.32 16.33
C ARG A 24 13.54 -2.19 15.67
N PHE A 25 12.37 -2.28 16.29
CA PHE A 25 11.18 -2.83 15.64
C PHE A 25 10.40 -1.71 14.94
N SER A 26 9.65 -2.05 13.90
CA SER A 26 8.67 -1.16 13.29
C SER A 26 7.28 -1.78 13.30
N ILE A 27 6.23 -0.94 13.24
CA ILE A 27 4.86 -1.43 13.06
C ILE A 27 4.70 -2.22 11.77
N SER A 28 5.38 -1.80 10.69
CA SER A 28 5.42 -2.58 9.45
C SER A 28 6.07 -3.96 9.62
N SER A 29 7.07 -4.09 10.49
CA SER A 29 7.68 -5.38 10.84
C SER A 29 6.70 -6.27 11.60
N PHE A 30 5.93 -5.72 12.54
CA PHE A 30 4.87 -6.46 13.23
C PHE A 30 3.77 -6.93 12.28
N ASN A 31 3.32 -6.06 11.37
CA ASN A 31 2.36 -6.42 10.32
C ASN A 31 2.89 -7.58 9.45
N ALA A 32 4.15 -7.50 9.01
CA ALA A 32 4.77 -8.55 8.22
C ALA A 32 4.83 -9.89 9.00
N PHE A 33 5.19 -9.86 10.28
CA PHE A 33 5.24 -11.07 11.12
C PHE A 33 3.86 -11.73 11.31
N ARG A 34 2.80 -10.92 11.48
CA ARG A 34 1.43 -11.44 11.63
C ARG A 34 0.89 -12.04 10.34
N ARG A 35 1.09 -11.35 9.20
CA ARG A 35 0.61 -11.82 7.89
C ARG A 35 1.32 -13.08 7.44
N ASN A 36 2.64 -13.05 7.47
CA ASN A 36 3.46 -14.10 6.88
C ASN A 36 4.84 -14.14 7.53
N ARG A 37 5.03 -15.13 8.41
CA ARG A 37 6.30 -15.31 9.12
C ARG A 37 7.45 -15.70 8.20
N PHE A 38 7.19 -16.34 7.05
CA PHE A 38 8.22 -16.60 6.05
C PHE A 38 8.73 -15.30 5.44
N THR A 39 7.83 -14.43 4.97
CA THR A 39 8.20 -13.12 4.42
C THR A 39 8.90 -12.25 5.47
N TRP A 40 8.48 -12.34 6.74
CA TRP A 40 9.16 -11.66 7.84
C TRP A 40 10.59 -12.17 8.04
N TYR A 41 10.80 -13.49 8.08
CA TYR A 41 12.14 -14.09 8.17
C TYR A 41 13.01 -13.64 7.00
N LEU A 42 12.50 -13.79 5.77
CA LEU A 42 13.24 -13.41 4.57
C LEU A 42 13.72 -11.96 4.67
N ARG A 43 12.81 -11.03 4.99
CA ARG A 43 13.12 -9.59 5.02
C ARG A 43 13.99 -9.17 6.20
N TYR A 44 13.72 -9.65 7.41
CA TYR A 44 14.31 -9.10 8.64
C TYR A 44 15.39 -9.98 9.26
N VAL A 45 15.53 -11.23 8.83
CA VAL A 45 16.53 -12.17 9.37
C VAL A 45 17.53 -12.56 8.29
N ALA A 46 17.07 -12.84 7.08
CA ALA A 46 17.93 -13.24 5.96
C ALA A 46 18.33 -12.08 5.03
N ASP A 47 17.89 -10.85 5.30
CA ASP A 47 18.06 -9.65 4.47
C ASP A 47 17.70 -9.85 2.98
N PHE A 48 16.76 -10.76 2.72
CA PHE A 48 16.23 -10.99 1.38
C PHE A 48 15.16 -9.95 1.05
N LYS A 49 15.37 -9.22 -0.05
CA LYS A 49 14.40 -8.29 -0.62
C LYS A 49 13.94 -8.81 -1.97
N SER A 50 12.64 -9.10 -2.05
CA SER A 50 12.00 -9.47 -3.31
C SER A 50 12.18 -8.36 -4.34
N ARG A 51 12.46 -8.76 -5.59
CA ARG A 51 12.55 -7.85 -6.75
C ARG A 51 11.22 -7.75 -7.48
N TRP A 52 10.13 -8.31 -6.93
CA TRP A 52 8.82 -8.20 -7.54
C TRP A 52 8.24 -6.78 -7.39
N PRO A 53 7.46 -6.31 -8.38
CA PRO A 53 6.84 -4.99 -8.36
C PRO A 53 5.92 -4.78 -7.16
N MET A 54 5.84 -3.53 -6.68
CA MET A 54 4.97 -3.12 -5.57
C MET A 54 4.04 -1.99 -6.01
N GLU A 55 3.30 -2.18 -7.11
CA GLU A 55 2.52 -1.12 -7.79
C GLU A 55 1.50 -0.46 -6.86
N GLY A 56 0.90 -1.23 -5.94
CA GLY A 56 -0.02 -0.71 -4.94
C GLY A 56 0.63 0.25 -3.95
N ALA A 57 1.88 0.01 -3.55
CA ALA A 57 2.64 0.90 -2.67
C ALA A 57 3.08 2.17 -3.42
N TRP A 58 3.58 2.03 -4.65
CA TRP A 58 3.97 3.16 -5.50
C TRP A 58 2.79 4.09 -5.78
N ARG A 59 1.61 3.52 -6.07
CA ARG A 59 0.36 4.28 -6.20
C ARG A 59 0.00 5.02 -4.91
N GLY A 60 0.16 4.35 -3.75
CA GLY A 60 -0.03 4.96 -2.43
C GLY A 60 0.81 6.22 -2.26
N ASN A 61 2.12 6.11 -2.48
CA ASN A 61 3.07 7.21 -2.41
C ASN A 61 2.71 8.37 -3.36
N ALA A 62 2.27 8.04 -4.59
CA ALA A 62 1.84 9.04 -5.57
C ALA A 62 0.61 9.85 -5.10
N ILE A 63 -0.40 9.17 -4.55
CA ILE A 63 -1.61 9.82 -4.04
C ILE A 63 -1.28 10.65 -2.78
N GLU A 64 -0.50 10.11 -1.85
CA GLU A 64 -0.04 10.82 -0.66
C GLU A 64 0.77 12.08 -1.03
N SER A 65 1.63 11.99 -2.03
CA SER A 65 2.40 13.13 -2.54
C SER A 65 1.50 14.24 -3.08
N ALA A 66 0.40 13.91 -3.79
CA ALA A 66 -0.56 14.92 -4.24
C ALA A 66 -1.28 15.59 -3.07
N VAL A 67 -1.71 14.81 -2.07
CA VAL A 67 -2.33 15.36 -0.86
C VAL A 67 -1.36 16.30 -0.15
N MET A 68 -0.14 15.86 0.12
CA MET A 68 0.90 16.66 0.79
C MET A 68 1.12 17.97 0.05
N ARG A 69 1.30 17.94 -1.28
CA ARG A 69 1.54 19.16 -2.05
C ARG A 69 0.35 20.11 -2.03
N SER A 70 -0.86 19.56 -2.08
CA SER A 70 -2.08 20.37 -2.02
C SER A 70 -2.27 21.12 -0.68
N LEU A 71 -1.63 20.64 0.40
CA LEU A 71 -1.75 21.18 1.75
C LEU A 71 -0.53 22.01 2.19
N MET A 72 0.68 21.62 1.77
CA MET A 72 1.94 22.04 2.38
C MET A 72 2.93 22.69 1.40
N ASP A 73 2.74 22.55 0.08
CA ASP A 73 3.64 23.14 -0.93
C ASP A 73 3.59 24.68 -0.87
N PRO A 74 4.72 25.40 -0.94
CA PRO A 74 4.73 26.86 -1.00
C PRO A 74 3.87 27.45 -2.11
N VAL A 75 3.68 26.72 -3.23
CA VAL A 75 2.85 27.18 -4.36
C VAL A 75 1.47 26.55 -4.39
N LYS A 76 1.01 25.90 -3.31
CA LYS A 76 -0.25 25.13 -3.24
C LYS A 76 -1.50 25.88 -3.73
N GLU A 77 -1.58 27.19 -3.53
CA GLU A 77 -2.71 28.03 -3.96
C GLU A 77 -2.80 28.15 -5.49
N SER A 78 -1.69 27.93 -6.20
CA SER A 78 -1.62 27.94 -7.65
C SER A 78 -1.80 26.55 -8.28
N LEU A 79 -1.83 25.48 -7.48
CA LEU A 79 -1.93 24.11 -7.97
C LEU A 79 -3.37 23.78 -8.34
N THR A 80 -3.61 23.54 -9.63
CA THR A 80 -4.87 23.00 -10.13
C THR A 80 -4.99 21.50 -9.83
N MET A 81 -6.22 20.97 -9.81
CA MET A 81 -6.43 19.53 -9.65
C MET A 81 -5.77 18.72 -10.76
N GLU A 82 -5.85 19.20 -12.00
CA GLU A 82 -5.20 18.59 -13.16
C GLU A 82 -3.68 18.49 -12.97
N LYS A 83 -3.05 19.55 -12.42
CA LYS A 83 -1.62 19.55 -12.12
C LYS A 83 -1.27 18.55 -11.01
N LEU A 84 -2.08 18.48 -9.95
CA LEU A 84 -1.88 17.52 -8.86
C LEU A 84 -1.98 16.06 -9.35
N VAL A 85 -2.96 15.76 -10.21
CA VAL A 85 -3.11 14.44 -10.83
C VAL A 85 -1.91 14.12 -11.73
N GLY A 86 -1.51 15.05 -12.60
CA GLY A 86 -0.35 14.87 -13.47
C GLY A 86 0.94 14.63 -12.70
N ASP A 87 1.15 15.38 -11.61
CA ASP A 87 2.33 15.21 -10.77
C ASP A 87 2.31 13.91 -9.96
N ALA A 88 1.14 13.43 -9.52
CA ALA A 88 1.01 12.10 -8.91
C ALA A 88 1.36 10.99 -9.90
N ILE A 89 0.90 11.10 -11.16
CA ILE A 89 1.27 10.16 -12.22
C ILE A 89 2.79 10.14 -12.42
N ASN A 90 3.44 11.30 -12.44
CA ASN A 90 4.89 11.40 -12.57
C ASN A 90 5.63 10.72 -11.40
N VAL A 91 5.15 10.93 -10.16
CA VAL A 91 5.70 10.24 -8.98
C VAL A 91 5.56 8.73 -9.11
N TYR A 92 4.37 8.24 -9.48
CA TYR A 92 4.13 6.81 -9.65
C TYR A 92 5.04 6.19 -10.72
N GLN A 93 5.15 6.84 -11.87
CA GLN A 93 6.06 6.38 -12.92
C GLN A 93 7.49 6.32 -12.39
N ARG A 94 7.94 7.33 -11.63
CA ARG A 94 9.33 7.41 -11.15
C ARG A 94 9.67 6.24 -10.24
N GLU A 95 8.74 5.84 -9.38
CA GLU A 95 8.87 4.64 -8.56
C GLU A 95 9.00 3.37 -9.42
N VAL A 96 8.21 3.24 -10.49
CA VAL A 96 8.29 2.11 -11.43
C VAL A 96 9.67 2.02 -12.07
N VAL A 97 10.20 3.14 -12.58
CA VAL A 97 11.53 3.14 -13.21
C VAL A 97 12.62 2.91 -12.17
N SER A 98 12.58 3.60 -11.03
CA SER A 98 13.54 3.42 -9.94
C SER A 98 13.61 1.95 -9.51
N HIS A 99 12.47 1.27 -9.40
CA HIS A 99 12.44 -0.16 -9.11
C HIS A 99 13.16 -0.99 -10.19
N LEU A 100 12.91 -0.75 -11.48
CA LEU A 100 13.62 -1.44 -12.56
C LEU A 100 15.13 -1.20 -12.50
N LEU A 101 15.57 0.00 -12.12
CA LEU A 101 17.01 0.27 -11.95
C LEU A 101 17.64 -0.58 -10.84
N HIS A 102 16.88 -0.97 -9.81
CA HIS A 102 17.38 -1.86 -8.77
C HIS A 102 17.37 -3.35 -9.18
N VAL A 103 16.60 -3.70 -10.21
CA VAL A 103 16.41 -5.08 -10.67
C VAL A 103 17.53 -5.51 -11.62
N PHE A 104 17.97 -4.61 -12.50
CA PHE A 104 18.97 -4.90 -13.52
C PHE A 104 20.36 -4.43 -13.12
N PRO A 105 21.37 -5.31 -12.98
CA PRO A 105 22.70 -4.93 -12.53
C PRO A 105 23.56 -4.19 -13.58
N LYS A 106 23.30 -4.37 -14.89
CA LYS A 106 24.08 -3.78 -16.00
C LYS A 106 23.25 -2.81 -16.83
N GLY A 107 23.92 -1.80 -17.41
CA GLY A 107 23.33 -0.86 -18.36
C GLY A 107 22.73 0.39 -17.73
N LEU A 108 22.78 0.48 -16.39
CA LEU A 108 22.27 1.60 -15.59
C LEU A 108 23.13 2.86 -15.70
N GLU A 109 24.42 2.72 -15.98
CA GLU A 109 25.34 3.85 -16.17
C GLU A 109 24.91 4.79 -17.33
N ASN A 110 24.05 4.31 -18.21
CA ASN A 110 23.47 5.09 -19.32
C ASN A 110 22.23 5.91 -18.89
N PHE A 111 21.64 5.60 -17.74
CA PHE A 111 20.41 6.19 -17.21
C PHE A 111 20.70 6.83 -15.85
N SER A 112 21.08 8.10 -15.81
CA SER A 112 21.15 8.83 -14.53
C SER A 112 19.75 9.18 -14.04
N ASP A 113 19.54 9.23 -12.71
CA ASP A 113 18.27 9.64 -12.10
C ASP A 113 17.73 10.94 -12.72
N GLU A 114 18.60 11.91 -13.00
CA GLU A 114 18.22 13.19 -13.62
C GLU A 114 17.82 13.06 -15.10
N LYS A 115 18.44 12.15 -15.88
CA LYS A 115 18.04 11.88 -17.28
C LYS A 115 16.74 11.11 -17.33
N ILE A 116 16.58 10.14 -16.44
CA ILE A 116 15.33 9.40 -16.26
C ILE A 116 14.23 10.37 -15.87
N GLU A 117 14.43 11.18 -14.83
CA GLU A 117 13.46 12.19 -14.40
C GLU A 117 13.05 13.12 -15.56
N LYS A 118 14.00 13.60 -16.37
CA LYS A 118 13.68 14.39 -17.58
C LYS A 118 12.88 13.63 -18.63
N ILE A 119 13.22 12.36 -18.89
CA ILE A 119 12.48 11.48 -19.82
C ILE A 119 11.06 11.24 -19.31
N MET A 120 10.93 11.02 -18.01
CA MET A 120 9.67 10.68 -17.34
C MET A 120 8.73 11.88 -17.22
N MET A 121 9.26 13.06 -16.86
CA MET A 121 8.49 14.30 -16.81
C MET A 121 8.00 14.76 -18.19
N ALA A 122 8.59 14.24 -19.27
CA ALA A 122 8.17 14.53 -20.64
C ALA A 122 7.09 13.58 -21.17
N MET A 123 6.80 12.46 -20.46
CA MET A 123 5.90 11.41 -20.93
C MET A 123 4.58 11.42 -20.18
N ASP A 124 3.48 11.43 -20.93
CA ASP A 124 2.17 11.23 -20.31
C ASP A 124 1.85 9.74 -20.08
N LYS A 125 0.74 9.48 -19.38
CA LYS A 125 0.23 8.13 -19.09
C LYS A 125 -0.04 7.27 -20.33
N THR A 126 -0.18 7.86 -21.52
CA THR A 126 -0.43 7.15 -22.78
C THR A 126 0.86 6.72 -23.46
N GLN A 127 1.93 7.51 -23.33
CA GLN A 127 3.23 7.23 -23.91
C GLN A 127 4.08 6.30 -23.04
N PHE A 128 3.99 6.46 -21.72
CA PHE A 128 4.85 5.75 -20.77
C PHE A 128 4.81 4.22 -20.89
N PRO A 129 3.65 3.54 -21.06
CA PRO A 129 3.63 2.07 -21.18
C PRO A 129 4.50 1.53 -22.33
N GLN A 130 4.52 2.22 -23.47
CA GLN A 130 5.33 1.82 -24.62
C GLN A 130 6.82 2.04 -24.37
N VAL A 131 7.17 3.11 -23.66
CA VAL A 131 8.55 3.41 -23.28
C VAL A 131 9.03 2.42 -22.23
N LEU A 132 8.20 2.12 -21.22
CA LEU A 132 8.49 1.12 -20.20
C LEU A 132 8.81 -0.23 -20.83
N LYS A 133 7.97 -0.68 -21.77
CA LYS A 133 8.25 -1.88 -22.57
C LYS A 133 9.63 -1.84 -23.22
N THR A 134 9.96 -0.72 -23.86
CA THR A 134 11.25 -0.54 -24.53
C THR A 134 12.42 -0.59 -23.56
N ILE A 135 12.30 0.06 -22.39
CA ILE A 135 13.31 0.04 -21.33
C ILE A 135 13.55 -1.38 -20.84
N VAL A 136 12.49 -2.12 -20.51
CA VAL A 136 12.61 -3.50 -20.03
C VAL A 136 13.23 -4.40 -21.11
N ASP A 137 12.81 -4.28 -22.37
CA ASP A 137 13.37 -5.08 -23.48
C ASP A 137 14.86 -4.83 -23.69
N VAL A 138 15.31 -3.57 -23.56
CA VAL A 138 16.73 -3.20 -23.67
C VAL A 138 17.52 -3.73 -22.48
N LEU A 139 17.04 -3.48 -21.25
CA LEU A 139 17.71 -3.93 -20.04
C LEU A 139 17.79 -5.46 -19.95
N TYR A 140 16.74 -6.17 -20.36
CA TYR A 140 16.74 -7.63 -20.45
C TYR A 140 17.85 -8.14 -21.37
N LYS A 141 17.99 -7.57 -22.58
CA LYS A 141 19.05 -7.97 -23.54
C LYS A 141 20.46 -7.75 -23.00
N LEU A 142 20.65 -6.74 -22.16
CA LEU A 142 21.94 -6.43 -21.53
C LEU A 142 22.28 -7.30 -20.33
N ASN A 143 21.29 -8.04 -19.79
CA ASN A 143 21.39 -8.80 -18.55
C ASN A 143 20.89 -10.25 -18.73
N MET A 144 20.94 -10.81 -19.95
CA MET A 144 20.43 -12.17 -20.22
C MET A 144 21.20 -13.26 -19.46
N ASP A 145 22.41 -12.96 -19.00
CA ASP A 145 23.27 -13.85 -18.22
C ASP A 145 23.03 -13.77 -16.70
N GLU A 146 22.16 -12.87 -16.25
CA GLU A 146 21.87 -12.63 -14.84
C GLU A 146 20.63 -13.40 -14.35
N ASP A 147 20.58 -13.70 -13.04
CA ASP A 147 19.35 -14.21 -12.42
C ASP A 147 18.34 -13.07 -12.30
N LEU A 148 17.39 -13.03 -13.24
CA LEU A 148 16.40 -11.97 -13.35
C LEU A 148 14.99 -12.47 -12.98
N PRO A 149 14.12 -11.56 -12.53
CA PRO A 149 12.73 -11.89 -12.25
C PRO A 149 11.91 -12.16 -13.52
N GLU A 150 11.06 -13.19 -13.52
CA GLU A 150 10.25 -13.62 -14.68
C GLU A 150 9.38 -12.52 -15.31
N TYR A 151 8.98 -11.50 -14.53
CA TYR A 151 8.18 -10.38 -15.04
C TYR A 151 8.95 -9.45 -15.98
N VAL A 152 10.27 -9.62 -16.13
CA VAL A 152 11.08 -8.86 -17.09
C VAL A 152 11.42 -9.64 -18.36
N PHE A 153 10.97 -10.90 -18.47
CA PHE A 153 11.23 -11.74 -19.63
C PHE A 153 10.17 -11.51 -20.71
N PRO A 154 10.52 -11.00 -21.91
CA PRO A 154 9.52 -10.67 -22.94
C PRO A 154 8.62 -11.84 -23.36
N GLU A 155 9.13 -13.08 -23.23
CA GLU A 155 8.43 -14.34 -23.55
C GLU A 155 7.51 -14.82 -22.40
N SER A 156 7.63 -14.24 -21.19
CA SER A 156 6.88 -14.64 -20.00
C SER A 156 5.49 -14.03 -19.97
N GLU A 157 4.51 -14.80 -19.46
CA GLU A 157 3.17 -14.27 -19.18
C GLU A 157 3.21 -13.15 -18.12
N ASP A 158 4.12 -13.24 -17.15
CA ASP A 158 4.27 -12.24 -16.09
C ASP A 158 4.71 -10.89 -16.62
N TYR A 159 5.47 -10.85 -17.71
CA TYR A 159 5.88 -9.61 -18.35
C TYR A 159 4.68 -8.85 -18.91
N SER A 160 3.81 -9.55 -19.62
CA SER A 160 2.56 -8.96 -20.11
C SER A 160 1.62 -8.55 -18.97
N LYS A 161 1.57 -9.35 -17.88
CA LYS A 161 0.80 -9.01 -16.67
C LYS A 161 1.36 -7.76 -15.97
N TYR A 162 2.67 -7.66 -15.84
CA TYR A 162 3.35 -6.52 -15.23
C TYR A 162 3.03 -5.22 -15.97
N LEU A 163 3.25 -5.17 -17.29
CA LEU A 163 2.95 -3.96 -18.09
C LEU A 163 1.48 -3.53 -17.92
N LYS A 164 0.55 -4.48 -17.94
CA LYS A 164 -0.89 -4.21 -17.71
C LYS A 164 -1.18 -3.75 -16.29
N LYS A 165 -0.53 -4.34 -15.27
CA LYS A 165 -0.70 -3.94 -13.86
C LYS A 165 -0.22 -2.52 -13.62
N VAL A 166 0.91 -2.13 -14.24
CA VAL A 166 1.43 -0.77 -14.18
C VAL A 166 0.45 0.22 -14.79
N GLU A 167 -0.05 -0.06 -16.00
CA GLU A 167 -0.99 0.81 -16.71
C GLU A 167 -2.33 0.97 -15.97
N LYS A 168 -2.85 -0.11 -15.37
CA LYS A 168 -4.11 -0.09 -14.62
C LYS A 168 -4.09 0.88 -13.43
N GLN A 169 -2.92 1.16 -12.85
CA GLN A 169 -2.82 2.07 -11.70
C GLN A 169 -3.18 3.51 -12.05
N TYR A 170 -2.98 3.96 -13.30
CA TYR A 170 -3.30 5.35 -13.67
C TYR A 170 -4.75 5.69 -13.40
N SER A 171 -5.68 4.82 -13.81
CA SER A 171 -7.11 5.06 -13.56
C SER A 171 -7.47 5.12 -12.07
N LEU A 172 -6.69 4.45 -11.21
CA LEU A 172 -6.87 4.53 -9.75
C LEU A 172 -6.34 5.86 -9.22
N ILE A 173 -5.16 6.31 -9.68
CA ILE A 173 -4.58 7.61 -9.28
C ILE A 173 -5.52 8.75 -9.68
N GLU A 174 -5.98 8.76 -10.93
CA GLU A 174 -6.88 9.79 -11.46
C GLU A 174 -8.22 9.84 -10.73
N SER A 175 -8.73 8.68 -10.30
CA SER A 175 -9.95 8.60 -9.51
C SER A 175 -9.73 9.01 -8.05
N ALA A 176 -8.59 8.66 -7.45
CA ALA A 176 -8.38 8.81 -6.01
C ALA A 176 -7.88 10.21 -5.62
N VAL A 177 -6.98 10.81 -6.42
CA VAL A 177 -6.34 12.10 -6.09
C VAL A 177 -7.37 13.21 -5.84
N PRO A 178 -8.40 13.43 -6.68
CA PRO A 178 -9.36 14.50 -6.44
C PRO A 178 -10.08 14.37 -5.11
N TYR A 179 -10.59 13.18 -4.81
CA TYR A 179 -11.33 12.94 -3.57
C TYR A 179 -10.43 12.99 -2.33
N ALA A 180 -9.21 12.47 -2.43
CA ALA A 180 -8.24 12.57 -1.34
C ALA A 180 -7.92 14.06 -1.05
N VAL A 181 -7.54 14.82 -2.08
CA VAL A 181 -7.18 16.23 -1.94
C VAL A 181 -8.35 17.06 -1.39
N GLU A 182 -9.56 16.89 -1.94
CA GLU A 182 -10.75 17.60 -1.46
C GLU A 182 -11.06 17.26 0.01
N TYR A 183 -11.01 15.98 0.37
CA TYR A 183 -11.22 15.55 1.75
C TYR A 183 -10.22 16.20 2.70
N PHE A 184 -8.92 16.12 2.42
CA PHE A 184 -7.91 16.69 3.31
C PHE A 184 -7.94 18.23 3.34
N LYS A 185 -8.25 18.91 2.21
CA LYS A 185 -8.44 20.37 2.18
C LYS A 185 -9.66 20.83 2.97
N SER A 186 -10.68 19.98 3.10
CA SER A 186 -11.88 20.28 3.90
C SER A 186 -11.63 20.29 5.41
N ILE A 187 -10.52 19.68 5.85
CA ILE A 187 -10.13 19.62 7.26
C ILE A 187 -9.41 20.93 7.63
N PRO A 188 -9.90 21.69 8.62
CA PRO A 188 -9.23 22.92 9.04
C PRO A 188 -7.82 22.67 9.58
N GLY A 189 -6.89 23.55 9.19
CA GLY A 189 -5.50 23.51 9.63
C GLY A 189 -4.57 22.73 8.71
N THR A 190 -3.28 22.77 9.01
CA THR A 190 -2.24 22.03 8.27
C THR A 190 -1.72 20.91 9.16
N PRO A 191 -1.73 19.64 8.69
CA PRO A 191 -1.23 18.53 9.48
C PRO A 191 0.31 18.53 9.53
N ASN A 192 0.86 17.86 10.54
CA ASN A 192 2.21 17.33 10.46
C ASN A 192 2.20 16.07 9.57
N TYR A 193 3.18 15.94 8.70
CA TYR A 193 3.28 14.83 7.75
C TYR A 193 4.47 13.93 8.08
N GLN A 194 4.28 12.61 8.01
CA GLN A 194 5.33 11.61 8.30
C GLN A 194 5.99 11.81 9.67
N THR A 195 5.19 12.17 10.69
CA THR A 195 5.70 12.34 12.05
C THR A 195 6.26 11.03 12.56
N ARG A 196 7.54 11.04 12.92
CA ARG A 196 8.21 9.88 13.51
C ARG A 196 7.77 9.71 14.96
N LEU A 197 7.22 8.54 15.26
CA LEU A 197 6.91 8.11 16.62
C LEU A 197 7.90 7.05 17.09
N LEU A 198 8.59 7.31 18.19
CA LEU A 198 9.55 6.39 18.81
C LEU A 198 9.06 5.99 20.21
N TYR A 199 8.70 4.72 20.38
CA TYR A 199 8.14 4.20 21.63
C TYR A 199 9.09 3.20 22.29
N HIS A 200 9.54 3.52 23.51
CA HIS A 200 10.39 2.66 24.34
C HIS A 200 9.55 1.84 25.33
N GLY A 201 8.65 0.98 24.81
CA GLY A 201 7.78 0.17 25.65
C GLY A 201 7.67 -1.29 25.23
N PHE A 202 6.54 -1.92 25.56
CA PHE A 202 6.24 -3.35 25.32
C PHE A 202 7.22 -4.37 25.96
N LYS A 203 8.18 -3.92 26.79
CA LYS A 203 9.21 -4.75 27.41
C LYS A 203 10.08 -5.50 26.38
N LEU A 204 10.30 -4.90 25.21
CA LEU A 204 11.07 -5.52 24.12
C LEU A 204 12.58 -5.34 24.25
N GLY A 205 13.03 -4.37 25.06
CA GLY A 205 14.46 -4.00 25.15
C GLY A 205 14.97 -3.15 23.98
N LEU A 206 14.19 -3.05 22.89
CA LEU A 206 14.39 -2.15 21.75
C LEU A 206 13.19 -1.23 21.55
N PRO A 207 13.38 -0.03 20.97
CA PRO A 207 12.26 0.83 20.63
C PRO A 207 11.44 0.28 19.46
N VAL A 208 10.15 0.65 19.44
CA VAL A 208 9.24 0.47 18.30
C VAL A 208 9.10 1.82 17.59
N ILE A 209 9.26 1.83 16.26
CA ILE A 209 9.08 3.01 15.42
C ILE A 209 7.82 2.90 14.55
N GLY A 210 7.16 4.02 14.34
CA GLY A 210 6.19 4.20 13.26
C GLY A 210 6.26 5.61 12.70
N PHE A 211 5.64 5.79 11.53
CA PHE A 211 5.53 7.07 10.84
C PHE A 211 4.05 7.29 10.55
N THR A 212 3.50 8.37 11.10
CA THR A 212 2.09 8.73 10.91
C THR A 212 1.93 9.42 9.56
N ASP A 213 0.89 9.11 8.79
CA ASP A 213 0.70 9.76 7.49
C ASP A 213 0.39 11.26 7.68
N PHE A 214 -0.75 11.58 8.31
CA PHE A 214 -1.17 12.97 8.57
C PHE A 214 -1.64 13.15 10.03
N GLU A 215 -0.99 14.04 10.77
CA GLU A 215 -1.30 14.30 12.18
C GLU A 215 -1.79 15.74 12.38
N TYR A 216 -3.05 15.88 12.74
CA TYR A 216 -3.65 17.15 13.18
C TYR A 216 -3.53 17.28 14.71
N THR A 217 -3.87 18.47 15.23
CA THR A 217 -3.87 18.73 16.68
C THR A 217 -4.76 17.75 17.42
N GLU A 218 -6.01 17.58 16.95
CA GLU A 218 -7.06 16.82 17.65
C GLU A 218 -7.11 15.33 17.28
N PHE A 219 -6.56 14.93 16.13
CA PHE A 219 -6.62 13.54 15.66
C PHE A 219 -5.52 13.25 14.63
N GLY A 220 -5.31 11.97 14.32
CA GLY A 220 -4.49 11.54 13.19
C GLY A 220 -5.27 10.80 12.12
N ILE A 221 -4.73 10.77 10.90
CA ILE A 221 -5.26 10.04 9.77
C ILE A 221 -4.15 9.18 9.17
N ASP A 222 -4.47 7.90 8.98
CA ASP A 222 -3.75 7.00 8.08
C ASP A 222 -4.49 6.94 6.73
N LEU A 223 -3.79 7.31 5.65
CA LEU A 223 -4.33 7.22 4.29
C LEU A 223 -4.02 5.83 3.72
N LYS A 224 -5.03 5.15 3.18
CA LYS A 224 -4.87 3.83 2.56
C LYS A 224 -5.46 3.87 1.16
N THR A 225 -4.71 3.34 0.19
CA THR A 225 -5.17 3.27 -1.20
C THR A 225 -5.48 1.82 -1.56
N SER A 226 -6.65 1.58 -2.15
CA SER A 226 -7.09 0.23 -2.49
C SER A 226 -7.90 0.21 -3.78
N GLY A 227 -7.84 -0.91 -4.50
CA GLY A 227 -8.77 -1.19 -5.61
C GLY A 227 -10.20 -1.44 -5.12
N SER A 228 -10.38 -1.89 -3.87
CA SER A 228 -11.68 -2.10 -3.23
C SER A 228 -11.68 -1.50 -1.83
N ILE A 229 -12.66 -0.65 -1.55
CA ILE A 229 -12.81 0.03 -0.26
C ILE A 229 -13.65 -0.86 0.68
N PRO A 230 -13.17 -1.15 1.90
CA PRO A 230 -13.93 -1.90 2.90
C PRO A 230 -15.32 -1.32 3.11
N LYS A 231 -16.35 -2.15 3.32
CA LYS A 231 -17.73 -1.66 3.49
C LYS A 231 -18.05 -1.31 4.93
N LYS A 232 -17.42 -1.97 5.89
CA LYS A 232 -17.64 -1.77 7.33
C LYS A 232 -16.32 -1.93 8.09
N TRP A 233 -16.30 -1.49 9.35
CA TRP A 233 -15.09 -1.50 10.19
C TRP A 233 -14.48 -2.91 10.30
N GLU A 234 -15.32 -3.94 10.37
CA GLU A 234 -14.92 -5.34 10.50
C GLU A 234 -14.09 -5.80 9.29
N ASP A 235 -14.33 -5.22 8.12
CA ASP A 235 -13.64 -5.55 6.87
C ASP A 235 -12.26 -4.83 6.75
N VAL A 236 -11.96 -3.87 7.63
CA VAL A 236 -10.66 -3.18 7.64
C VAL A 236 -9.58 -4.16 8.13
N SER A 237 -8.46 -4.23 7.41
CA SER A 237 -7.35 -5.11 7.75
C SER A 237 -6.87 -4.91 9.19
N LEU A 238 -6.68 -6.02 9.91
CA LEU A 238 -6.15 -6.04 11.28
C LEU A 238 -4.86 -5.22 11.41
N ASP A 239 -4.01 -5.21 10.39
CA ASP A 239 -2.74 -4.49 10.42
C ASP A 239 -2.92 -2.98 10.42
N TYR A 240 -3.88 -2.46 9.65
CA TYR A 240 -4.20 -1.05 9.65
C TYR A 240 -4.88 -0.65 10.96
N LYS A 241 -5.72 -1.52 11.52
CA LYS A 241 -6.30 -1.34 12.86
C LYS A 241 -5.23 -1.27 13.94
N CYS A 242 -4.31 -2.22 13.96
CA CYS A 242 -3.19 -2.26 14.91
C CYS A 242 -2.25 -1.06 14.74
N GLN A 243 -2.00 -0.63 13.51
CA GLN A 243 -1.20 0.57 13.22
C GLN A 243 -1.87 1.83 13.77
N ALA A 244 -3.14 2.06 13.44
CA ALA A 244 -3.92 3.18 13.95
C ALA A 244 -4.01 3.17 15.48
N ALA A 245 -4.18 1.99 16.10
CA ALA A 245 -4.21 1.84 17.55
C ALA A 245 -2.88 2.20 18.22
N PHE A 246 -1.75 1.80 17.62
CA PHE A 246 -0.44 2.20 18.10
C PHE A 246 -0.28 3.73 18.09
N TYR A 247 -0.66 4.38 16.99
CA TYR A 247 -0.60 5.84 16.90
C TYR A 247 -1.55 6.53 17.87
N SER A 248 -2.79 6.06 17.96
CA SER A 248 -3.81 6.59 18.87
C SER A 248 -3.35 6.59 20.32
N VAL A 249 -2.89 5.44 20.83
CA VAL A 249 -2.47 5.28 22.23
C VAL A 249 -1.25 6.15 22.55
N HIS A 250 -0.27 6.19 21.65
CA HIS A 250 1.02 6.79 21.95
C HIS A 250 1.10 8.29 21.61
N GLN A 251 0.25 8.78 20.71
CA GLN A 251 0.02 10.21 20.48
C GLN A 251 -1.12 10.78 21.33
N LYS A 252 -1.85 9.92 22.07
CA LYS A 252 -2.97 10.28 22.95
C LYS A 252 -4.07 11.09 22.25
N LYS A 253 -4.41 10.69 21.03
CA LYS A 253 -5.46 11.34 20.23
C LYS A 253 -6.20 10.31 19.37
N PRO A 254 -7.48 10.52 19.02
CA PRO A 254 -8.21 9.66 18.11
C PRO A 254 -7.49 9.46 16.77
N TRP A 255 -7.68 8.29 16.18
CA TRP A 255 -7.10 7.97 14.87
C TRP A 255 -8.18 7.53 13.88
N LYS A 256 -8.03 7.98 12.64
CA LYS A 256 -8.90 7.64 11.53
C LYS A 256 -8.11 6.85 10.49
N ILE A 257 -8.78 5.93 9.83
CA ILE A 257 -8.27 5.24 8.64
C ILE A 257 -9.13 5.70 7.47
N VAL A 258 -8.51 6.41 6.52
CA VAL A 258 -9.19 6.94 5.34
C VAL A 258 -8.77 6.10 4.15
N TYR A 259 -9.73 5.41 3.55
CA TYR A 259 -9.53 4.70 2.30
C TYR A 259 -9.87 5.59 1.13
N VAL A 260 -9.04 5.57 0.10
CA VAL A 260 -9.34 6.12 -1.22
C VAL A 260 -9.09 5.07 -2.30
N GLY A 261 -9.85 5.13 -3.38
CA GLY A 261 -9.78 4.13 -4.42
C GLY A 261 -10.48 4.54 -5.71
N LYS A 262 -11.21 3.59 -6.29
CA LYS A 262 -11.99 3.80 -7.51
C LYS A 262 -13.40 3.26 -7.34
N LEU A 263 -14.35 3.96 -7.93
CA LEU A 263 -15.72 3.48 -8.04
C LEU A 263 -15.81 2.36 -9.08
N ASN A 264 -16.58 1.31 -8.77
CA ASN A 264 -16.89 0.31 -9.79
C ASN A 264 -17.84 0.89 -10.85
N GLN A 265 -18.02 0.17 -11.97
CA GLN A 265 -18.83 0.65 -13.10
C GLN A 265 -20.28 0.91 -12.71
N ASP A 266 -20.84 0.11 -11.82
CA ASP A 266 -22.22 0.28 -11.35
C ASP A 266 -22.35 1.56 -10.52
N GLN A 267 -21.41 1.83 -9.61
CA GLN A 267 -21.39 3.06 -8.82
C GLN A 267 -21.21 4.32 -9.68
N ILE A 268 -20.34 4.26 -10.70
CA ILE A 268 -20.17 5.35 -11.67
C ILE A 268 -21.49 5.59 -12.41
N LYS A 269 -22.13 4.51 -12.86
CA LYS A 269 -23.41 4.55 -13.58
C LYS A 269 -24.53 5.13 -12.70
N GLU A 270 -24.65 4.68 -11.46
CA GLU A 270 -25.62 5.18 -10.49
C GLU A 270 -25.43 6.67 -10.21
N ASN A 271 -24.19 7.11 -9.97
CA ASN A 271 -23.88 8.53 -9.77
C ASN A 271 -24.24 9.39 -10.98
N LEU A 272 -23.88 8.94 -12.20
CA LEU A 272 -24.15 9.71 -13.42
C LEU A 272 -25.65 9.80 -13.72
N ILE A 273 -26.38 8.69 -13.61
CA ILE A 273 -27.84 8.66 -13.81
C ILE A 273 -28.53 9.59 -12.82
N THR A 274 -28.13 9.53 -11.55
CA THR A 274 -28.73 10.38 -10.50
C THR A 274 -28.42 11.86 -10.72
N LYS A 275 -27.19 12.18 -11.15
CA LYS A 275 -26.82 13.56 -11.53
C LYS A 275 -27.70 14.08 -12.68
N LEU A 276 -27.83 13.31 -13.76
CA LEU A 276 -28.64 13.71 -14.91
C LEU A 276 -30.13 13.88 -14.54
N HIS A 277 -30.64 13.04 -13.63
CA HIS A 277 -31.98 13.20 -13.10
C HIS A 277 -32.14 14.49 -12.28
N HIS A 278 -31.15 14.83 -11.43
CA HIS A 278 -31.15 16.11 -10.70
C HIS A 278 -31.01 17.34 -11.62
N GLU A 279 -30.43 17.17 -12.81
CA GLU A 279 -30.44 18.19 -13.87
C GLU A 279 -31.80 18.32 -14.59
N GLY A 280 -32.80 17.52 -14.21
CA GLY A 280 -34.18 17.60 -14.67
C GLY A 280 -34.51 16.71 -15.87
N LEU A 281 -33.62 15.78 -16.25
CA LEU A 281 -33.84 14.91 -17.41
C LEU A 281 -34.79 13.74 -17.05
N SER A 282 -35.69 13.42 -17.98
CA SER A 282 -36.53 12.22 -17.92
C SER A 282 -35.73 10.93 -18.17
N SER A 283 -36.26 9.76 -17.79
CA SER A 283 -35.58 8.46 -17.97
C SER A 283 -35.13 8.21 -19.42
N LYS A 284 -35.90 8.66 -20.42
CA LYS A 284 -35.55 8.53 -21.84
C LYS A 284 -34.41 9.47 -22.25
N GLU A 285 -34.42 10.70 -21.76
CA GLU A 285 -33.33 11.67 -22.00
C GLU A 285 -32.04 11.23 -21.32
N ILE A 286 -32.13 10.69 -20.10
CA ILE A 286 -30.99 10.11 -19.38
C ILE A 286 -30.35 8.99 -20.20
N MET A 287 -31.12 8.07 -20.79
CA MET A 287 -30.54 6.99 -21.62
C MET A 287 -29.73 7.52 -22.80
N VAL A 288 -30.28 8.50 -23.52
CA VAL A 288 -29.61 9.12 -24.68
C VAL A 288 -28.34 9.80 -24.22
N ARG A 289 -28.45 10.63 -23.17
CA ARG A 289 -27.31 11.40 -22.64
C ARG A 289 -26.22 10.52 -22.06
N TYR A 290 -26.59 9.43 -21.39
CA TYR A 290 -25.64 8.44 -20.87
C TYR A 290 -24.83 7.79 -22.00
N LYS A 291 -25.48 7.43 -23.11
CA LYS A 291 -24.79 6.85 -24.27
C LYS A 291 -23.84 7.85 -24.94
N GLU A 292 -24.23 9.11 -25.03
CA GLU A 292 -23.37 10.19 -25.54
C GLU A 292 -22.11 10.39 -24.68
N ILE A 293 -22.26 10.35 -23.35
CA ILE A 293 -21.16 10.57 -22.41
C ILE A 293 -20.21 9.36 -22.34
N THR A 294 -20.78 8.15 -22.27
CA THR A 294 -20.00 6.95 -21.96
C THR A 294 -19.64 6.10 -23.18
N GLY A 295 -20.26 6.35 -24.34
CA GLY A 295 -20.19 5.47 -25.51
C GLY A 295 -20.93 4.13 -25.33
N SER A 296 -21.37 3.81 -24.12
CA SER A 296 -22.06 2.58 -23.74
C SER A 296 -23.55 2.83 -23.50
N GLY A 297 -24.41 1.93 -23.96
CA GLY A 297 -25.86 2.08 -23.79
C GLY A 297 -26.34 1.68 -22.38
N THR A 298 -27.47 2.23 -21.96
CA THR A 298 -28.28 1.73 -20.84
C THR A 298 -29.74 1.61 -21.27
N THR A 299 -30.61 1.01 -20.45
CA THR A 299 -32.04 0.80 -20.77
C THR A 299 -32.94 1.58 -19.82
N GLU A 300 -34.15 1.94 -20.26
CA GLU A 300 -35.14 2.68 -19.45
C GLU A 300 -35.47 1.95 -18.15
N PRO A 301 -35.70 0.61 -18.16
CA PRO A 301 -35.91 -0.13 -16.91
C PRO A 301 -34.72 -0.07 -15.95
N THR A 302 -33.49 -0.03 -16.47
CA THR A 302 -32.29 0.10 -15.63
C THR A 302 -32.21 1.49 -15.01
N VAL A 303 -32.52 2.54 -15.76
CA VAL A 303 -32.56 3.92 -15.25
C VAL A 303 -33.61 4.02 -14.14
N SER A 304 -34.83 3.54 -14.37
CA SER A 304 -35.89 3.57 -13.36
C SER A 304 -35.49 2.81 -12.09
N LYS A 305 -34.95 1.59 -12.22
CA LYS A 305 -34.49 0.80 -11.07
C LYS A 305 -33.40 1.50 -10.25
N ILE A 306 -32.49 2.22 -10.91
CA ILE A 306 -31.46 3.01 -10.24
C ILE A 306 -32.12 4.17 -9.49
N LEU A 307 -32.99 4.93 -10.15
CA LEU A 307 -33.66 6.09 -9.53
C LEU A 307 -34.58 5.70 -8.37
N ASP A 308 -35.18 4.50 -8.38
CA ASP A 308 -35.94 3.95 -7.25
C ASP A 308 -35.09 3.81 -5.96
N VAL A 309 -33.78 3.62 -6.13
CA VAL A 309 -32.82 3.53 -5.03
C VAL A 309 -32.19 4.89 -4.72
N THR A 310 -31.75 5.61 -5.74
CA THR A 310 -30.93 6.82 -5.57
C THR A 310 -31.72 8.09 -5.31
N SER A 311 -33.04 8.10 -5.54
CA SER A 311 -33.92 9.22 -5.19
C SER A 311 -34.39 9.18 -3.74
N LYS A 312 -33.96 8.19 -2.95
CA LYS A 312 -34.31 8.11 -1.54
C LYS A 312 -33.59 9.21 -0.75
N PRO A 313 -34.22 9.82 0.29
CA PRO A 313 -33.65 10.95 1.01
C PRO A 313 -32.31 10.67 1.71
N ASP A 314 -32.05 9.42 2.04
CA ASP A 314 -30.85 8.92 2.73
C ASP A 314 -29.76 8.44 1.77
N TRP A 315 -30.02 8.45 0.46
CA TRP A 315 -29.02 8.06 -0.52
C TRP A 315 -28.00 9.18 -0.73
N GLU A 316 -26.72 8.82 -0.67
CA GLU A 316 -25.62 9.71 -1.04
C GLU A 316 -24.91 9.20 -2.29
N PRO A 317 -24.39 10.11 -3.14
CA PRO A 317 -23.50 9.74 -4.23
C PRO A 317 -22.33 8.89 -3.74
N HIS A 318 -22.05 7.80 -4.46
CA HIS A 318 -20.89 6.96 -4.16
C HIS A 318 -19.62 7.79 -4.27
N LYS A 319 -18.80 7.78 -3.24
CA LYS A 319 -17.49 8.42 -3.25
C LYS A 319 -16.43 7.31 -3.25
N PRO A 320 -15.35 7.42 -4.02
CA PRO A 320 -14.20 6.52 -3.92
C PRO A 320 -13.36 6.85 -2.68
N LEU A 321 -14.03 7.17 -1.57
CA LEU A 321 -13.45 7.57 -0.30
C LEU A 321 -14.33 7.05 0.83
N LYS A 322 -13.71 6.49 1.87
CA LYS A 322 -14.41 6.12 3.10
C LYS A 322 -13.53 6.35 4.32
N GLU A 323 -14.10 7.02 5.32
CA GLU A 323 -13.49 7.22 6.62
C GLU A 323 -13.96 6.15 7.61
N PHE A 324 -13.02 5.61 8.37
CA PHE A 324 -13.29 4.79 9.55
C PHE A 324 -12.63 5.42 10.77
N LEU A 325 -13.43 5.73 11.79
CA LEU A 325 -12.92 6.12 13.10
C LEU A 325 -12.54 4.86 13.88
N LEU A 326 -11.31 4.80 14.42
CA LEU A 326 -10.89 3.72 15.32
C LEU A 326 -11.78 3.73 16.57
N PRO A 327 -12.51 2.64 16.89
CA PRO A 327 -13.33 2.57 18.08
C PRO A 327 -12.48 2.64 19.35
N GLU A 328 -12.85 3.51 20.29
CA GLU A 328 -12.17 3.64 21.58
C GLU A 328 -12.18 2.30 22.35
N SER A 329 -13.29 1.55 22.24
CA SER A 329 -13.46 0.22 22.86
C SER A 329 -12.47 -0.82 22.38
N GLU A 330 -11.95 -0.72 21.15
CA GLU A 330 -11.01 -1.68 20.56
C GLU A 330 -9.54 -1.21 20.66
N THR A 331 -9.31 0.08 20.90
CA THR A 331 -7.99 0.71 20.78
C THR A 331 -6.93 0.05 21.68
N ALA A 332 -7.28 -0.24 22.94
CA ALA A 332 -6.37 -0.86 23.88
C ALA A 332 -6.02 -2.31 23.49
N GLU A 333 -7.01 -3.08 23.06
CA GLU A 333 -6.83 -4.48 22.64
C GLU A 333 -5.98 -4.57 21.36
N LEU A 334 -6.25 -3.72 20.37
CA LEU A 334 -5.46 -3.67 19.14
C LEU A 334 -3.99 -3.28 19.40
N ASN A 335 -3.74 -2.35 20.33
CA ASN A 335 -2.35 -2.02 20.69
C ASN A 335 -1.69 -3.15 21.50
N GLU A 336 -2.47 -3.90 22.27
CA GLU A 336 -2.00 -5.09 22.98
C GLU A 336 -1.60 -6.22 22.01
N ILE A 337 -2.29 -6.35 20.86
CA ILE A 337 -1.87 -7.24 19.77
C ILE A 337 -0.46 -6.86 19.25
N ASN A 338 -0.14 -5.57 19.12
CA ASN A 338 1.24 -5.15 18.79
C ASN A 338 2.24 -5.58 19.86
N ARG A 339 1.90 -5.41 21.14
CA ARG A 339 2.75 -5.87 22.25
C ARG A 339 3.01 -7.37 22.17
N PHE A 340 1.97 -8.17 21.99
CA PHE A 340 2.09 -9.63 21.87
C PHE A 340 2.89 -10.04 20.63
N THR A 341 2.72 -9.35 19.50
CA THR A 341 3.48 -9.60 18.28
C THR A 341 4.97 -9.38 18.52
N GLY A 342 5.34 -8.22 19.09
CA GLY A 342 6.74 -7.92 19.43
C GLY A 342 7.34 -8.92 20.42
N LEU A 343 6.58 -9.32 21.45
CA LEU A 343 7.03 -10.33 22.40
C LEU A 343 7.19 -11.72 21.79
N SER A 344 6.35 -12.06 20.81
CA SER A 344 6.46 -13.33 20.08
C SER A 344 7.75 -13.37 19.28
N ILE A 345 8.05 -12.31 18.53
CA ILE A 345 9.32 -12.15 17.81
C ILE A 345 10.51 -12.26 18.78
N LEU A 346 10.43 -11.54 19.91
CA LEU A 346 11.48 -11.56 20.93
C LEU A 346 11.67 -12.96 21.52
N GLN A 347 10.58 -13.72 21.70
CA GLN A 347 10.65 -15.07 22.23
C GLN A 347 11.29 -16.04 21.23
N CYS A 348 11.02 -15.90 19.93
CA CYS A 348 11.70 -16.66 18.88
C CYS A 348 13.22 -16.41 18.95
N LEU A 349 13.64 -15.14 18.95
CA LEU A 349 15.06 -14.76 19.04
C LEU A 349 15.75 -15.26 20.32
N LYS A 350 15.04 -15.27 21.45
CA LYS A 350 15.56 -15.85 22.71
C LYS A 350 15.83 -17.33 22.60
N SER A 351 14.90 -18.04 21.98
CA SER A 351 14.89 -19.50 21.90
C SER A 351 15.90 -20.01 20.87
N SER A 352 16.28 -19.18 19.89
CA SER A 352 17.36 -19.49 18.95
C SER A 352 18.74 -19.51 19.63
N ARG A 353 19.65 -20.35 19.17
CA ARG A 353 21.06 -20.33 19.56
C ARG A 353 21.76 -19.25 18.76
N ARG A 354 22.72 -18.54 19.37
CA ARG A 354 23.44 -17.46 18.70
C ARG A 354 24.18 -17.96 17.45
N ASP A 355 24.92 -19.06 17.61
CA ASP A 355 25.75 -19.63 16.54
C ASP A 355 24.94 -20.34 15.44
N ASN A 356 23.62 -20.51 15.62
CA ASN A 356 22.70 -21.11 14.65
C ASN A 356 21.45 -20.26 14.48
N LEU A 357 21.58 -18.93 14.59
CA LEU A 357 20.43 -18.03 14.67
C LEU A 357 19.51 -18.13 13.45
N LEU A 358 20.07 -18.16 12.24
CA LEU A 358 19.33 -18.29 11.00
C LEU A 358 18.55 -19.61 10.95
N ASP A 359 19.22 -20.73 11.22
CA ASP A 359 18.59 -22.06 11.21
C ASP A 359 17.51 -22.20 12.27
N ASP A 360 17.72 -21.70 13.47
CA ASP A 360 16.70 -21.79 14.53
C ASP A 360 15.51 -20.86 14.20
N MET A 361 15.75 -19.65 13.69
CA MET A 361 14.69 -18.73 13.26
C MET A 361 13.88 -19.28 12.09
N LYS A 362 14.50 -20.03 11.17
CA LYS A 362 13.81 -20.76 10.11
C LYS A 362 12.70 -21.67 10.66
N TYR A 363 12.93 -22.37 11.78
CA TYR A 363 11.92 -23.21 12.40
C TYR A 363 10.82 -22.41 13.11
N PHE A 364 11.18 -21.33 13.81
CA PHE A 364 10.20 -20.48 14.49
C PHE A 364 9.31 -19.66 13.54
N CYS A 365 9.81 -19.40 12.34
CA CYS A 365 9.12 -18.67 11.29
C CYS A 365 8.37 -19.58 10.30
N ILE A 366 8.24 -20.88 10.58
CA ILE A 366 7.25 -21.72 9.90
C ILE A 366 5.87 -21.15 10.24
N GLY A 367 5.27 -20.48 9.27
CA GLY A 367 3.95 -19.87 9.38
C GLY A 367 2.84 -20.90 9.24
N ASP A 368 1.60 -20.40 9.30
CA ASP A 368 0.46 -21.15 8.77
C ASP A 368 0.67 -21.35 7.28
N LEU A 369 0.63 -22.60 6.82
CA LEU A 369 0.84 -22.95 5.41
C LEU A 369 -0.41 -22.68 4.57
N ASP A 370 -1.57 -22.51 5.21
CA ASP A 370 -2.81 -22.16 4.55
C ASP A 370 -2.86 -20.65 4.31
N HIS A 371 -3.35 -20.24 3.12
CA HIS A 371 -3.59 -18.84 2.75
C HIS A 371 -2.33 -17.93 2.74
N ILE A 372 -1.16 -18.47 2.37
CA ILE A 372 0.05 -17.67 2.19
C ILE A 372 0.08 -17.04 0.79
N PHE A 373 0.18 -15.70 0.77
CA PHE A 373 0.54 -14.96 -0.43
C PHE A 373 2.05 -14.74 -0.48
N LEU A 374 2.68 -15.29 -1.52
CA LEU A 374 4.11 -15.12 -1.82
C LEU A 374 4.23 -14.71 -3.28
N ASP A 375 5.07 -13.72 -3.54
CA ASP A 375 5.54 -13.49 -4.89
C ASP A 375 6.48 -14.63 -5.34
N LYS A 376 6.82 -14.68 -6.63
CA LYS A 376 7.64 -15.78 -7.17
C LYS A 376 9.07 -15.76 -6.63
N ASP A 377 9.63 -14.58 -6.36
CA ASP A 377 10.96 -14.43 -5.76
C ASP A 377 10.99 -15.02 -4.34
N GLN A 378 10.01 -14.66 -3.52
CA GLN A 378 9.83 -15.19 -2.17
C GLN A 378 9.57 -16.70 -2.20
N SER A 379 8.77 -17.19 -3.14
CA SER A 379 8.49 -18.62 -3.30
C SER A 379 9.75 -19.43 -3.63
N ARG A 380 10.61 -18.91 -4.53
CA ARG A 380 11.90 -19.51 -4.86
C ARG A 380 12.84 -19.53 -3.65
N GLU A 381 12.94 -18.41 -2.93
CA GLU A 381 13.82 -18.33 -1.76
C GLU A 381 13.33 -19.22 -0.61
N ILE A 382 12.02 -19.33 -0.40
CA ILE A 382 11.45 -20.27 0.59
C ILE A 382 11.77 -21.72 0.22
N ALA A 383 11.65 -22.09 -1.07
CA ALA A 383 12.00 -23.44 -1.52
C ALA A 383 13.48 -23.75 -1.28
N LYS A 384 14.37 -22.76 -1.47
CA LYS A 384 15.80 -22.88 -1.19
C LYS A 384 16.10 -23.00 0.30
N VAL A 385 15.49 -22.16 1.14
CA VAL A 385 15.75 -22.13 2.59
C VAL A 385 15.11 -23.31 3.30
N TRP A 386 13.87 -23.67 2.99
CA TRP A 386 13.11 -24.73 3.68
C TRP A 386 13.09 -26.08 2.99
N GLY A 387 13.42 -26.18 1.69
CA GLY A 387 13.44 -27.44 0.94
C GLY A 387 12.06 -27.94 0.51
N PHE A 388 11.01 -27.12 0.61
CA PHE A 388 9.68 -27.44 0.12
C PHE A 388 9.04 -26.25 -0.60
N LYS A 389 8.11 -26.53 -1.51
CA LYS A 389 7.31 -25.49 -2.18
C LYS A 389 6.05 -25.22 -1.35
N VAL A 390 5.83 -23.96 -1.00
CA VAL A 390 4.57 -23.53 -0.40
C VAL A 390 3.50 -23.50 -1.49
N PRO A 391 2.31 -24.08 -1.28
CA PRO A 391 1.17 -23.87 -2.16
C PRO A 391 0.77 -22.40 -2.06
N THR A 392 0.95 -21.63 -3.14
CA THR A 392 0.51 -20.23 -3.18
C THR A 392 -0.94 -20.18 -3.67
N THR A 393 -1.77 -19.40 -2.98
CA THR A 393 -3.03 -18.92 -3.55
C THR A 393 -2.70 -17.73 -4.44
N GLU A 394 -3.06 -17.80 -5.74
CA GLU A 394 -2.92 -16.64 -6.63
C GLU A 394 -3.76 -15.47 -6.09
N GLU A 395 -3.22 -14.24 -6.12
CA GLU A 395 -4.06 -13.04 -5.99
C GLU A 395 -4.93 -12.91 -7.25
N GLU A 396 -6.26 -12.97 -7.11
CA GLU A 396 -7.20 -12.56 -8.16
C GLU A 396 -7.15 -11.04 -8.45
#